data_AF-A0A2N1DKL2-F1
#
_entry.id   AF-A0A2N1DKL2-F1
#
_cell.length_a   1.000
_cell.length_b   1.000
_cell.length_c   1.000
_cell.angle_alpha   90.00
_cell.angle_beta   90.00
_cell.angle_gamma   90.00
#
_symmetry.space_group_name_H-M   'P 1'
#
loop_
_entity.id
_entity.type
_entity.pdbx_description
1 polymer ?
#
loop_
_entity_poly.entity_id
_entity_poly.type
_entity_poly.pdbx_seq_one_letter_code
_entity_poly.pdbx_strand_id
1 'polypeptide(L)'
;MFKSIITTVVITITMFLSTAAYSSAGHSHGPSTAPSNEQIISKAFQDLSTIVNKSELVEGQALNESWKEVTDKKIQEKSLRYYIVAFTNTVEKKTLYILLNSKGTYMGVNFNGKFEKL
;
A
#
# COMPACT_ATOMS: atom_id res chain seq x y z
N MET A 1 -23.19 -52.85 -19.55
CA MET A 1 -23.65 -51.61 -18.86
C MET A 1 -22.99 -51.35 -17.49
N PHE A 2 -22.15 -52.23 -16.93
CA PHE A 2 -21.53 -52.01 -15.61
C PHE A 2 -20.16 -51.30 -15.62
N LYS A 3 -19.49 -51.17 -16.77
CA LYS A 3 -18.17 -50.51 -16.86
C LYS A 3 -18.26 -48.98 -16.81
N SER A 4 -19.36 -48.39 -17.29
CA SER A 4 -19.53 -46.92 -17.31
C SER A 4 -19.95 -46.34 -15.96
N ILE A 5 -20.52 -47.15 -15.06
CA ILE A 5 -20.96 -46.71 -13.73
C ILE A 5 -19.77 -46.57 -12.78
N ILE A 6 -18.75 -47.43 -12.92
CA ILE A 6 -17.55 -47.40 -12.06
C ILE A 6 -16.71 -46.15 -12.34
N THR A 7 -16.61 -45.72 -13.60
CA THR A 7 -15.84 -44.52 -13.97
C THR A 7 -16.49 -43.23 -13.46
N THR A 8 -17.82 -43.15 -13.41
CA THR A 8 -18.53 -41.96 -12.94
C THR A 8 -18.37 -41.75 -11.43
N VAL A 9 -18.31 -42.82 -10.63
CA VAL A 9 -18.19 -42.72 -9.16
C VAL A 9 -16.80 -42.21 -8.72
N VAL A 10 -15.74 -42.53 -9.47
CA VAL A 10 -14.36 -42.12 -9.11
C VAL A 10 -14.14 -40.61 -9.29
N ILE A 11 -14.78 -39.99 -10.28
CA ILE A 11 -14.59 -38.55 -10.59
C ILE A 11 -15.35 -37.65 -9.60
N THR A 12 -16.45 -38.14 -9.00
CA THR A 12 -17.24 -37.34 -8.04
C THR A 12 -16.58 -37.27 -6.66
N ILE A 13 -15.79 -38.28 -6.27
CA ILE A 13 -15.18 -38.36 -4.94
C ILE A 13 -13.98 -37.41 -4.77
N THR A 14 -13.33 -37.02 -5.87
CA THR A 14 -12.19 -36.08 -5.82
C THR A 14 -12.60 -34.62 -5.63
N MET A 15 -13.86 -34.25 -5.91
CA MET A 15 -14.34 -32.88 -5.72
C MET A 15 -14.79 -32.56 -4.28
N PHE A 16 -14.81 -33.55 -3.38
CA PHE A 16 -15.14 -33.36 -1.96
C PHE A 16 -13.91 -33.15 -1.05
N LEU A 17 -12.69 -33.20 -1.60
CA LEU A 17 -11.47 -32.76 -0.91
C LEU A 17 -11.39 -31.23 -0.94
N SER A 18 -12.32 -30.63 -0.20
CA SER A 18 -12.38 -29.21 0.08
C SER A 18 -11.02 -28.76 0.62
N THR A 19 -10.31 -27.93 -0.14
CA THR A 19 -9.15 -27.20 0.36
C THR A 19 -9.59 -26.42 1.59
N ALA A 20 -8.90 -26.59 2.72
CA ALA A 20 -9.07 -25.70 3.85
C ALA A 20 -8.77 -24.27 3.36
N ALA A 21 -9.83 -23.45 3.24
CA ALA A 21 -9.67 -22.03 3.04
C ALA A 21 -9.13 -21.48 4.37
N TYR A 22 -7.82 -21.28 4.44
CA TYR A 22 -7.21 -20.48 5.50
C TYR A 22 -7.67 -19.04 5.27
N SER A 23 -8.79 -18.65 5.88
CA SER A 23 -8.97 -17.23 6.19
C SER A 23 -7.83 -16.89 7.14
N SER A 24 -6.84 -16.13 6.67
CA SER A 24 -5.82 -15.55 7.53
C SER A 24 -6.50 -14.98 8.77
N ALA A 25 -5.91 -15.27 9.94
CA ALA A 25 -6.39 -14.87 11.26
C ALA A 25 -7.20 -13.57 11.21
N GLY A 26 -8.47 -13.66 11.62
CA GLY A 26 -9.34 -12.49 11.72
C GLY A 26 -8.64 -11.40 12.53
N HIS A 27 -8.35 -10.28 11.88
CA HIS A 27 -7.83 -9.13 12.60
C HIS A 27 -8.95 -8.60 13.49
N SER A 28 -8.75 -8.72 14.80
CA SER A 28 -9.58 -8.03 15.78
C SER A 28 -9.45 -6.53 15.54
N HIS A 29 -10.56 -5.87 15.20
CA HIS A 29 -10.63 -4.41 15.19
C HIS A 29 -10.68 -3.93 16.65
N GLY A 30 -9.51 -3.89 17.30
CA GLY A 30 -9.34 -3.12 18.52
C GLY A 30 -9.65 -1.63 18.27
N PRO A 31 -9.81 -0.82 19.33
CA PRO A 31 -9.96 0.61 19.18
C PRO A 31 -8.85 1.15 18.28
N SER A 32 -9.21 1.78 17.17
CA SER A 32 -8.23 2.35 16.23
C SER A 32 -7.58 3.56 16.91
N THR A 33 -6.49 3.33 17.63
CA THR A 33 -5.61 4.42 18.07
C THR A 33 -5.09 5.14 16.84
N ALA A 34 -4.97 6.47 16.92
CA ALA A 34 -4.36 7.23 15.84
C ALA A 34 -2.92 6.73 15.63
N PRO A 35 -2.48 6.52 14.37
CA PRO A 35 -1.14 6.04 14.09
C PRO A 35 -0.09 7.03 14.59
N SER A 36 1.03 6.51 15.08
CA SER A 36 2.18 7.32 15.47
C SER A 36 2.80 8.01 14.25
N ASN A 37 3.60 9.04 14.49
CA ASN A 37 4.27 9.75 13.41
C ASN A 37 5.24 8.82 12.65
N GLU A 38 5.93 7.92 13.36
CA GLU A 38 6.84 6.93 12.79
C GLU A 38 6.09 5.94 11.91
N GLN A 39 4.90 5.48 12.32
CA GLN A 39 4.05 4.60 11.52
C GLN A 39 3.60 5.28 10.22
N ILE A 40 3.21 6.56 10.29
CA ILE A 40 2.82 7.36 9.12
C ILE A 40 3.99 7.55 8.15
N ILE A 41 5.17 7.93 8.66
CA ILE A 41 6.37 8.11 7.84
C ILE A 41 6.77 6.78 7.18
N SER A 42 6.77 5.68 7.95
CA SER A 42 7.10 4.34 7.43
C SER A 42 6.14 3.91 6.33
N LYS A 43 4.83 4.11 6.54
CA LYS A 43 3.81 3.79 5.54
C LYS A 43 3.96 4.61 4.27
N ALA A 44 4.14 5.93 4.39
CA ALA A 44 4.38 6.79 3.23
C ALA A 44 5.65 6.40 2.46
N PHE A 45 6.71 5.97 3.16
CA PHE A 45 7.94 5.50 2.50
C PHE A 45 7.76 4.17 1.76
N GLN A 46 6.92 3.27 2.28
CA GLN A 46 6.50 2.05 1.55
C GLN A 46 5.70 2.40 0.29
N ASP A 47 4.82 3.40 0.38
CA ASP A 47 4.05 3.88 -0.78
C ASP A 47 4.98 4.50 -1.84
N LEU A 48 5.93 5.34 -1.42
CA LEU A 48 7.00 5.87 -2.30
C LEU A 48 7.75 4.74 -3.00
N SER A 49 8.19 3.72 -2.26
CA SER A 49 8.90 2.59 -2.82
C SER A 49 8.05 1.81 -3.83
N THR A 50 6.74 1.71 -3.58
CA THR A 50 5.79 1.07 -4.48
C THR A 50 5.63 1.87 -5.78
N ILE A 51 5.52 3.19 -5.71
CA ILE A 51 5.45 4.10 -6.87
C ILE A 51 6.69 3.91 -7.75
N VAL A 52 7.88 3.90 -7.15
CA VAL A 52 9.16 3.67 -7.86
C VAL A 52 9.16 2.29 -8.53
N ASN A 53 8.87 1.23 -7.77
CA ASN A 53 8.92 -0.15 -8.27
C ASN A 53 7.93 -0.40 -9.43
N LYS A 54 6.77 0.26 -9.40
CA LYS A 54 5.76 0.16 -10.46
C LYS A 54 5.98 1.15 -11.60
N SER A 55 6.98 2.03 -11.50
CA SER A 55 7.21 3.13 -12.43
C SER A 55 5.94 3.98 -12.66
N GLU A 56 5.17 4.19 -11.60
CA GLU A 56 3.98 5.06 -11.63
C GLU A 56 4.43 6.51 -11.89
N LEU A 57 3.72 7.22 -12.76
CA LEU A 57 4.04 8.60 -13.09
C LEU A 57 3.53 9.55 -12.02
N VAL A 58 4.42 10.38 -11.47
CA VAL A 58 4.08 11.52 -10.63
C VAL A 58 4.20 12.79 -11.47
N GLU A 59 3.09 13.47 -11.70
CA GLU A 59 3.05 14.68 -12.54
C GLU A 59 3.73 14.48 -13.91
N GLY A 60 3.52 13.31 -14.51
CA GLY A 60 4.07 12.94 -15.83
C GLY A 60 5.52 12.45 -15.81
N GLN A 61 6.15 12.30 -14.65
CA GLN A 61 7.53 11.84 -14.50
C GLN A 61 7.61 10.54 -13.69
N ALA A 62 8.37 9.56 -14.17
CA ALA A 62 8.70 8.38 -13.37
C ALA A 62 9.77 8.72 -12.34
N LEU A 63 9.64 8.17 -11.13
CA LEU A 63 10.65 8.28 -10.09
C LEU A 63 11.74 7.22 -10.30
N ASN A 64 13.02 7.61 -10.24
CA ASN A 64 14.13 6.67 -10.30
C ASN A 64 14.43 6.00 -8.94
N GLU A 65 15.38 5.08 -8.93
CA GLU A 65 15.78 4.29 -7.76
C GLU A 65 16.26 5.13 -6.56
N SER A 66 16.82 6.33 -6.76
CA SER A 66 17.33 7.18 -5.67
C SER A 66 16.24 7.60 -4.69
N TRP A 67 14.97 7.60 -5.11
CA TRP A 67 13.83 7.88 -4.23
C TRP A 67 13.62 6.82 -3.15
N LYS A 68 14.11 5.58 -3.35
CA LYS A 68 14.07 4.51 -2.34
C LYS A 68 15.18 4.61 -1.30
N GLU A 69 16.12 5.53 -1.49
CA GLU A 69 17.26 5.74 -0.58
C GLU A 69 17.12 7.03 0.23
N VAL A 70 15.99 7.72 0.11
CA VAL A 70 15.76 9.00 0.80
C VAL A 70 15.80 8.82 2.32
N THR A 71 16.74 9.54 2.94
CA THR A 71 16.91 9.56 4.39
C THR A 71 16.17 10.72 5.04
N ASP A 72 16.10 11.88 4.37
CA ASP A 72 15.36 13.07 4.81
C ASP A 72 13.86 12.89 4.54
N LYS A 73 13.15 12.50 5.61
CA LYS A 73 11.71 12.25 5.62
C LYS A 73 11.10 12.87 6.86
N LYS A 74 10.00 13.61 6.68
CA LYS A 74 9.31 14.30 7.79
C LYS A 74 7.82 14.44 7.52
N ILE A 75 7.04 14.52 8.59
CA ILE A 75 5.66 15.01 8.48
C ILE A 75 5.72 16.51 8.21
N GLN A 76 5.30 16.91 7.03
CA GLN A 76 5.18 18.32 6.64
C GLN A 76 3.92 18.94 7.25
N GLU A 77 2.82 18.20 7.24
CA GLU A 77 1.53 18.66 7.78
C GLU A 77 0.76 17.50 8.40
N LYS A 78 0.04 17.77 9.49
CA LYS A 78 -0.81 16.81 10.19
C LYS A 78 -2.10 17.50 10.61
N SER A 79 -3.23 16.87 10.29
CA SER A 79 -4.56 17.30 10.72
C SER A 79 -5.35 16.11 11.30
N LEU A 80 -6.58 16.35 11.74
CA LEU A 80 -7.50 15.27 12.14
C LEU A 80 -7.93 14.38 10.97
N ARG A 81 -7.75 14.85 9.72
CA ARG A 81 -8.24 14.20 8.50
C ARG A 81 -7.14 13.55 7.68
N TYR A 82 -5.92 14.07 7.74
CA TYR A 82 -4.83 13.65 6.87
C TYR A 82 -3.44 13.93 7.45
N TYR A 83 -2.45 13.36 6.76
CA TYR A 83 -1.03 13.61 6.93
C TYR A 83 -0.42 13.91 5.57
N ILE A 84 0.49 14.88 5.51
CA ILE A 84 1.37 15.11 4.36
C ILE A 84 2.79 14.81 4.81
N VAL A 85 3.43 13.85 4.15
CA VAL A 85 4.82 13.45 4.42
C VAL A 85 5.70 13.93 3.28
N ALA A 86 6.76 14.65 3.62
CA ALA A 86 7.75 15.14 2.68
C ALA A 86 8.98 14.22 2.65
N PHE A 87 9.48 13.95 1.45
CA PHE A 87 10.69 13.18 1.17
C PHE A 87 11.63 14.05 0.33
N THR A 88 12.76 14.47 0.88
CA THR A 88 13.75 15.28 0.15
C THR A 88 14.80 14.38 -0.46
N ASN A 89 14.84 14.33 -1.79
CA ASN A 89 15.87 13.64 -2.53
C ASN A 89 17.02 14.61 -2.86
N THR A 90 18.18 14.39 -2.26
CA THR A 90 19.37 15.23 -2.45
C THR A 90 20.03 15.03 -3.82
N VAL A 91 19.88 13.85 -4.43
CA VAL A 91 20.39 13.52 -5.76
C VAL A 91 19.63 14.33 -6.82
N GLU A 92 18.30 14.33 -6.72
CA GLU A 92 17.45 15.09 -7.65
C GLU A 92 17.21 16.55 -7.25
N LYS A 93 17.57 16.93 -6.02
CA LYS A 93 17.27 18.26 -5.44
C LYS A 93 15.77 18.59 -5.51
N LYS A 94 14.93 17.59 -5.27
CA LYS A 94 13.46 17.68 -5.29
C LYS A 94 12.88 17.16 -3.98
N THR A 95 11.71 17.68 -3.63
CA THR A 95 10.90 17.16 -2.53
C THR A 95 9.60 16.59 -3.08
N LEU A 96 9.30 15.37 -2.69
CA LEU A 96 8.04 14.70 -3.01
C LEU A 96 7.15 14.69 -1.77
N TYR A 97 5.86 14.93 -1.96
CA TYR A 97 4.87 14.96 -0.91
C TYR A 97 3.88 13.83 -1.12
N ILE A 98 3.68 13.00 -0.10
CA ILE A 98 2.67 11.94 -0.09
C ILE A 98 1.56 12.34 0.89
N LEU A 99 0.33 12.32 0.40
CA LEU A 99 -0.88 12.56 1.18
C LEU A 99 -1.46 11.22 1.65
N LEU A 100 -1.65 11.09 2.96
CA LEU A 100 -2.32 9.97 3.60
C LEU A 100 -3.58 10.46 4.34
N ASN A 101 -4.64 9.65 4.42
CA ASN A 101 -5.77 9.95 5.30
C ASN A 101 -5.42 9.75 6.78
N SER A 102 -6.37 10.02 7.69
CA SER A 102 -6.20 9.87 9.14
C SER A 102 -5.86 8.45 9.61
N LYS A 103 -6.05 7.43 8.76
CA LYS A 103 -5.71 6.02 9.00
C LYS A 103 -4.38 5.61 8.34
N GLY A 104 -3.65 6.53 7.70
CA GLY A 104 -2.42 6.23 6.97
C GLY A 104 -2.64 5.61 5.58
N THR A 105 -3.85 5.66 5.03
CA THR A 105 -4.12 5.19 3.66
C THR A 105 -3.65 6.21 2.64
N TYR A 106 -2.90 5.77 1.63
CA TYR A 106 -2.46 6.58 0.50
C TYR A 106 -3.63 7.24 -0.24
N MET A 107 -3.52 8.55 -0.50
CA MET A 107 -4.51 9.32 -1.26
C MET A 107 -3.91 10.05 -2.47
N GLY A 108 -2.62 10.33 -2.47
CA GLY A 108 -1.98 11.00 -3.61
C GLY A 108 -0.54 11.40 -3.36
N VAL A 109 0.11 11.86 -4.43
CA VAL A 109 1.52 12.26 -4.45
C VAL A 109 1.74 13.41 -5.43
N ASN A 110 2.62 14.36 -5.11
CA ASN A 110 3.06 15.43 -6.01
C ASN A 110 4.40 16.05 -5.58
N PHE A 111 4.91 17.02 -6.35
CA PHE A 111 6.15 17.74 -6.03
C PHE A 111 5.94 19.14 -5.42
N ASN A 112 4.69 19.63 -5.35
CA ASN A 112 4.40 21.01 -4.92
C ASN A 112 3.78 21.10 -3.50
N GLY A 113 3.40 19.97 -2.91
CA GLY A 113 2.82 19.86 -1.57
C GLY A 113 1.38 20.36 -1.44
N LYS A 114 0.73 20.76 -2.55
CA LYS A 114 -0.64 21.28 -2.57
C LYS A 114 -1.59 20.21 -3.08
N PHE A 115 -2.64 19.94 -2.31
CA PHE A 115 -3.69 19.00 -2.68
C PHE A 115 -5.02 19.77 -2.70
N GLU A 116 -5.72 19.78 -3.84
CA GLU A 116 -6.88 20.66 -4.05
C GLU A 116 -8.11 20.31 -3.19
N LYS A 117 -8.13 19.13 -2.57
CA LYS A 117 -9.29 18.61 -1.81
C LYS A 117 -8.84 17.93 -0.49
N LEU A 118 -8.43 18.73 0.48
CA LEU A 118 -8.02 18.31 1.84
C LEU A 118 -9.16 18.39 2.87
#